data_AF-J3AAD0-F1
#
_entry.id   AF-J3AAD0-F1
#
_cell.length_a   1.000
_cell.length_b   1.000
_cell.length_c   1.000
_cell.angle_alpha   90.00
_cell.angle_beta   90.00
_cell.angle_gamma   90.00
#
_symmetry.space_group_name_H-M   'P 1'
#
loop_
_entity.id
_entity.type
_entity.pdbx_description
1 polymer ?
#
loop_
_entity_poly.entity_id
_entity_poly.type
_entity_poly.pdbx_seq_one_letter_code
_entity_poly.pdbx_strand_id
1 'polypeptide(L)'
;MIHLYKAARWAAGLAAVSAVFSFGGLTVAQTPDAQAAQAKTTAAVALALSAQSMPQDQVAVGRRFVKAMNLETGLSQTLDGVFAPVRDQVLGGLPAGAPAPRKAAFVAALDEALADTKADILQKLVSGLARYYAARVELTPLTEMTEFYESPLGRRSVVSPQTMSEADKQALGEYALAHTAMLEILGAVPGSMDVTRAIMQQQGATMTATFKTRLCRSLKTRGVTGAACGGA
;
A
#
# COMPACT_ATOMS: atom_id res chain seq x y z
N MET A 1 -21.87 20.23 7.17
CA MET A 1 -21.98 19.89 5.74
C MET A 1 -20.73 20.34 4.94
N ILE A 2 -19.51 20.00 5.37
CA ILE A 2 -18.26 20.42 4.67
C ILE A 2 -17.29 19.23 4.41
N HIS A 3 -17.58 18.02 4.90
CA HIS A 3 -16.62 16.90 4.84
C HIS A 3 -16.79 15.91 3.68
N LEU A 4 -17.78 16.08 2.79
CA LEU A 4 -17.98 15.18 1.63
C LEU A 4 -17.15 15.55 0.39
N TYR A 5 -16.46 16.70 0.37
CA TYR A 5 -15.77 17.18 -0.83
C TYR A 5 -14.32 16.69 -1.02
N LYS A 6 -13.71 16.01 -0.06
CA LYS A 6 -12.31 15.54 -0.18
C LYS A 6 -12.16 14.12 -0.76
N ALA A 7 -13.20 13.28 -0.68
CA ALA A 7 -13.15 11.92 -1.24
C ALA A 7 -13.34 11.88 -2.78
N ALA A 8 -13.93 12.92 -3.37
CA ALA A 8 -14.25 12.95 -4.80
C ALA A 8 -13.08 13.30 -5.73
N ARG A 9 -11.94 13.82 -5.21
CA ARG A 9 -10.87 14.35 -6.07
C ARG A 9 -9.88 13.30 -6.58
N TRP A 10 -9.82 12.12 -5.95
CA TRP A 10 -9.06 10.97 -6.50
C TRP A 10 -9.87 10.16 -7.53
N ALA A 11 -11.21 10.26 -7.51
CA ALA A 11 -12.09 9.60 -8.49
C ALA A 11 -12.31 10.45 -9.76
N ALA A 12 -12.20 11.78 -9.68
CA ALA A 12 -12.46 12.67 -10.81
C ALA A 12 -11.39 12.61 -11.93
N GLY A 13 -10.20 12.05 -11.66
CA GLY A 13 -9.20 11.74 -12.71
C GLY A 13 -9.52 10.46 -13.50
N LEU A 14 -10.39 9.60 -12.99
CA LEU A 14 -10.73 8.29 -13.58
C LEU A 14 -12.04 8.31 -14.40
N ALA A 15 -12.93 9.28 -14.18
CA ALA A 15 -14.24 9.31 -14.83
C ALA A 15 -14.23 9.92 -16.26
N ALA A 16 -13.22 10.70 -16.65
CA ALA A 16 -13.17 11.34 -17.97
C ALA A 16 -12.78 10.39 -19.13
N VAL A 17 -12.38 9.14 -18.84
CA VAL A 17 -11.99 8.16 -19.88
C VAL A 17 -13.15 7.23 -20.28
N SER A 18 -14.26 7.22 -19.52
CA SER A 18 -15.29 6.17 -19.66
C SER A 18 -16.46 6.51 -20.59
N ALA A 19 -16.51 7.70 -21.20
CA ALA A 19 -17.68 8.15 -21.97
C ALA A 19 -17.55 7.99 -23.51
N VAL A 20 -16.42 7.50 -24.05
CA VAL A 20 -16.21 7.38 -25.50
C VAL A 20 -16.38 5.94 -26.04
N PHE A 21 -16.47 4.93 -25.18
CA PHE A 21 -16.40 3.51 -25.62
C PHE A 21 -17.74 2.74 -25.63
N SER A 22 -18.89 3.42 -25.62
CA SER A 22 -20.19 2.75 -25.53
C SER A 22 -20.93 2.53 -26.85
N PHE A 23 -20.27 2.65 -28.01
CA PHE A 23 -20.90 2.31 -29.30
C PHE A 23 -19.95 1.55 -30.21
N GLY A 24 -20.13 0.23 -30.25
CA GLY A 24 -19.48 -0.69 -31.18
C GLY A 24 -18.83 -1.85 -30.44
N GLY A 25 -19.39 -3.05 -30.57
CA GLY A 25 -18.83 -4.30 -30.06
C GLY A 25 -17.53 -4.67 -30.77
N LEU A 26 -16.47 -3.92 -30.50
CA LEU A 26 -15.10 -4.32 -30.78
C LEU A 26 -14.71 -5.29 -29.68
N THR A 27 -14.69 -6.58 -30.02
CA THR A 27 -13.79 -7.52 -29.37
C THR A 27 -12.39 -6.92 -29.49
N VAL A 28 -11.92 -6.25 -28.44
CA VAL A 28 -10.55 -5.77 -28.36
C VAL A 28 -9.69 -7.03 -28.35
N ALA A 29 -9.22 -7.44 -29.53
CA ALA A 29 -8.24 -8.48 -29.66
C ALA A 29 -7.05 -8.04 -28.81
N GLN A 30 -6.84 -8.70 -27.68
CA GLN A 30 -5.66 -8.45 -26.87
C GLN A 30 -4.46 -8.77 -27.75
N THR A 31 -3.62 -7.77 -27.97
CA THR A 31 -2.39 -7.97 -28.72
C THR A 31 -1.52 -9.00 -27.98
N PRO A 32 -0.73 -9.83 -28.69
CA PRO A 32 0.15 -10.82 -28.06
C PRO A 32 1.04 -10.22 -26.96
N ASP A 33 1.50 -8.99 -27.14
CA ASP A 33 2.33 -8.27 -26.16
C ASP A 33 1.59 -7.96 -24.86
N ALA A 34 0.30 -7.59 -24.94
CA ALA A 34 -0.52 -7.34 -23.76
C ALA A 34 -0.76 -8.63 -22.96
N GLN A 35 -0.93 -9.76 -23.65
CA GLN A 35 -1.08 -11.07 -23.02
C GLN A 35 0.22 -11.52 -22.35
N ALA A 36 1.37 -11.34 -23.00
CA ALA A 36 2.67 -11.65 -22.43
C ALA A 36 2.98 -10.78 -21.19
N ALA A 37 2.69 -9.48 -21.25
CA ALA A 37 2.85 -8.58 -20.11
C ALA A 37 1.96 -8.98 -18.93
N GLN A 38 0.72 -9.39 -19.19
CA GLN A 38 -0.21 -9.88 -18.17
C GLN A 38 0.29 -11.19 -17.55
N ALA A 39 0.78 -12.14 -18.36
CA ALA A 39 1.34 -13.39 -17.87
C ALA A 39 2.57 -13.15 -16.97
N LYS A 40 3.48 -12.24 -17.35
CA LYS A 40 4.63 -11.84 -16.52
C LYS A 40 4.17 -11.25 -15.19
N THR A 41 3.14 -10.40 -15.20
CA THR A 41 2.53 -9.85 -13.99
C THR A 41 1.93 -10.92 -13.08
N THR A 42 1.12 -11.84 -13.62
CA THR A 42 0.52 -12.92 -12.85
C THR A 42 1.58 -13.83 -12.20
N ALA A 43 2.62 -14.19 -12.95
CA ALA A 43 3.72 -15.00 -12.42
C ALA A 43 4.48 -14.28 -11.30
N ALA A 44 4.76 -12.98 -11.47
CA ALA A 44 5.44 -12.18 -10.45
C ALA A 44 4.59 -12.01 -9.18
N VAL A 45 3.28 -11.83 -9.30
CA VAL A 45 2.34 -11.81 -8.16
C VAL A 45 2.40 -13.13 -7.39
N ALA A 46 2.34 -14.27 -8.09
CA ALA A 46 2.43 -15.58 -7.46
C ALA A 46 3.76 -15.76 -6.72
N LEU A 47 4.89 -15.38 -7.34
CA LEU A 47 6.21 -15.49 -6.71
C LEU A 47 6.34 -14.58 -5.47
N ALA A 48 5.79 -13.36 -5.53
CA ALA A 48 5.79 -12.41 -4.43
C ALA A 48 5.02 -12.90 -3.20
N LEU A 49 3.93 -13.65 -3.40
CA LEU A 49 3.09 -14.19 -2.34
C LEU A 49 3.52 -15.58 -1.85
N SER A 50 4.41 -16.25 -2.58
CA SER A 50 4.89 -17.59 -2.24
C SER A 50 5.99 -17.59 -1.17
N ALA A 51 6.25 -18.77 -0.59
CA ALA A 51 7.42 -19.01 0.26
C ALA A 51 8.71 -19.29 -0.55
N GLN A 52 8.66 -19.25 -1.88
CA GLN A 52 9.82 -19.56 -2.73
C GLN A 52 10.95 -18.56 -2.48
N SER A 53 12.18 -19.04 -2.43
CA SER A 53 13.37 -18.20 -2.27
C SER A 53 13.62 -17.39 -3.54
N MET A 54 14.01 -16.13 -3.36
CA MET A 54 14.47 -15.25 -4.44
C MET A 54 15.92 -14.83 -4.18
N PRO A 55 16.68 -14.47 -5.24
CA PRO A 55 18.00 -13.86 -5.09
C PRO A 55 17.92 -12.63 -4.17
N GLN A 56 18.73 -12.61 -3.11
CA GLN A 56 18.62 -11.58 -2.06
C GLN A 56 19.05 -10.20 -2.54
N ASP A 57 20.00 -10.16 -3.46
CA ASP A 57 20.44 -8.97 -4.19
C ASP A 57 19.27 -8.34 -4.97
N GLN A 58 18.52 -9.15 -5.72
CA GLN A 58 17.36 -8.66 -6.49
C GLN A 58 16.25 -8.13 -5.58
N VAL A 59 15.97 -8.83 -4.47
CA VAL A 59 15.00 -8.39 -3.46
C VAL A 59 15.47 -7.11 -2.75
N ALA A 60 16.78 -6.95 -2.53
CA ALA A 60 17.33 -5.73 -1.94
C ALA A 60 17.12 -4.52 -2.85
N VAL A 61 17.32 -4.65 -4.16
CA VAL A 61 17.00 -3.60 -5.13
C VAL A 61 15.50 -3.32 -5.14
N GLY A 62 14.64 -4.35 -5.16
CA GLY A 62 13.19 -4.18 -5.06
C GLY A 62 12.75 -3.41 -3.80
N ARG A 63 13.41 -3.66 -2.65
CA ARG A 63 13.15 -2.93 -1.41
C ARG A 63 13.59 -1.47 -1.50
N ARG A 64 14.76 -1.21 -2.09
CA ARG A 64 15.26 0.15 -2.33
C ARG A 64 14.32 0.91 -3.27
N PHE A 65 13.82 0.27 -4.32
CA PHE A 65 12.82 0.82 -5.23
C PHE A 65 11.52 1.21 -4.52
N VAL A 66 10.92 0.29 -3.74
CA VAL A 66 9.69 0.56 -2.97
C VAL A 66 9.85 1.75 -2.03
N LYS A 67 11.04 1.89 -1.42
CA LYS A 67 11.40 3.04 -0.58
C LYS A 67 11.54 4.33 -1.40
N ALA A 68 12.27 4.29 -2.52
CA ALA A 68 12.49 5.44 -3.40
C ALA A 68 11.17 6.01 -3.95
N MET A 69 10.23 5.13 -4.30
CA MET A 69 8.87 5.47 -4.73
C MET A 69 7.95 5.99 -3.62
N ASN A 70 8.44 6.06 -2.37
CA ASN A 70 7.66 6.48 -1.21
C ASN A 70 6.37 5.66 -0.98
N LEU A 71 6.35 4.39 -1.44
CA LEU A 71 5.16 3.54 -1.35
C LEU A 71 4.82 3.22 0.10
N GLU A 72 5.82 3.05 0.96
CA GLU A 72 5.61 2.80 2.40
C GLU A 72 4.76 3.91 3.04
N THR A 73 5.05 5.18 2.72
CA THR A 73 4.27 6.32 3.23
C THR A 73 2.83 6.30 2.71
N GLY A 74 2.64 6.07 1.40
CA GLY A 74 1.30 5.99 0.81
C GLY A 74 0.46 4.84 1.37
N LEU A 75 1.09 3.68 1.59
CA LEU A 75 0.46 2.52 2.23
C LEU A 75 0.12 2.81 3.70
N SER A 76 1.05 3.42 4.43
CA SER A 76 0.85 3.81 5.83
C SER A 76 -0.35 4.75 5.99
N GLN A 77 -0.46 5.78 5.14
CA GLN A 77 -1.60 6.70 5.11
C GLN A 77 -2.91 6.00 4.72
N THR A 78 -2.84 5.06 3.78
CA THR A 78 -4.00 4.25 3.40
C THR A 78 -4.49 3.41 4.59
N LEU A 79 -3.57 2.76 5.30
CA LEU A 79 -3.89 1.99 6.50
C LEU A 79 -4.45 2.90 7.61
N ASP A 80 -3.98 4.13 7.77
CA ASP A 80 -4.60 5.08 8.71
C ASP A 80 -6.07 5.31 8.40
N GLY A 81 -6.43 5.46 7.12
CA GLY A 81 -7.82 5.58 6.68
C GLY A 81 -8.65 4.32 6.97
N VAL A 82 -8.03 3.14 6.97
CA VAL A 82 -8.69 1.86 7.30
C VAL A 82 -8.86 1.67 8.80
N PHE A 83 -7.85 2.02 9.60
CA PHE A 83 -7.85 1.79 11.05
C PHE A 83 -8.58 2.86 11.85
N ALA A 84 -8.67 4.10 11.36
CA ALA A 84 -9.37 5.18 12.07
C ALA A 84 -10.84 4.86 12.38
N PRO A 85 -11.68 4.38 11.44
CA PRO A 85 -13.06 3.98 11.75
C PRO A 85 -13.15 2.82 12.75
N VAL A 86 -12.21 1.88 12.70
CA VAL A 86 -12.14 0.75 13.64
C VAL A 86 -11.89 1.26 15.06
N ARG A 87 -10.94 2.19 15.19
CA ARG A 87 -10.65 2.86 16.46
C ARG A 87 -11.90 3.55 17.01
N ASP A 88 -12.56 4.35 16.19
CA ASP A 88 -13.74 5.11 16.59
C ASP A 88 -14.91 4.19 16.99
N GLN A 89 -15.11 3.09 16.27
CA GLN A 89 -16.10 2.07 16.60
C GLN A 89 -15.82 1.42 17.96
N VAL A 90 -14.57 1.06 18.25
CA VAL A 90 -14.19 0.46 19.53
C VAL A 90 -14.37 1.46 20.68
N LEU A 91 -14.00 2.73 20.47
CA LEU A 91 -14.20 3.78 21.46
C LEU A 91 -15.68 4.12 21.70
N GLY A 92 -16.51 4.06 20.67
CA GLY A 92 -17.96 4.26 20.77
C GLY A 92 -18.66 3.14 21.54
N GLY A 93 -18.06 1.95 21.62
CA GLY A 93 -18.55 0.83 22.43
C GLY A 93 -18.21 0.91 23.92
N LEU A 94 -17.43 1.91 24.35
CA LEU A 94 -17.09 2.07 25.77
C LEU A 94 -18.30 2.55 26.58
N PRO A 95 -18.52 2.01 27.80
CA PRO A 95 -19.60 2.49 28.67
C PRO A 95 -19.48 3.99 28.94
N ALA A 96 -20.59 4.73 28.80
CA ALA A 96 -20.61 6.19 29.00
C ALA A 96 -20.14 6.62 30.40
N GLY A 97 -20.29 5.76 31.41
CA GLY A 97 -19.83 5.98 32.80
C GLY A 97 -18.47 5.37 33.15
N ALA A 98 -17.65 4.96 32.18
CA ALA A 98 -16.34 4.38 32.46
C ALA A 98 -15.44 5.40 33.21
N PRO A 99 -14.81 5.02 34.34
CA PRO A 99 -13.93 5.93 35.09
C PRO A 99 -12.81 6.50 34.20
N ALA A 100 -12.54 7.81 34.30
CA ALA A 100 -11.57 8.49 33.44
C ALA A 100 -10.18 7.82 33.38
N PRO A 101 -9.59 7.34 34.51
CA PRO A 101 -8.31 6.63 34.46
C PRO A 101 -8.37 5.31 33.67
N ARG A 102 -9.47 4.56 33.79
CA ARG A 102 -9.67 3.31 33.04
C ARG A 102 -9.89 3.57 31.56
N LYS A 103 -10.63 4.64 31.22
CA LYS A 103 -10.82 5.06 29.83
C LYS A 103 -9.49 5.46 29.19
N ALA A 104 -8.66 6.24 29.88
CA ALA A 104 -7.34 6.63 29.39
C ALA A 104 -6.43 5.40 29.18
N ALA A 105 -6.38 4.48 30.14
CA ALA A 105 -5.61 3.23 30.02
C ALA A 105 -6.07 2.37 28.84
N PHE A 106 -7.39 2.25 28.63
CA PHE A 106 -7.95 1.52 27.49
C PHE A 106 -7.62 2.19 26.15
N VAL A 107 -7.78 3.51 26.03
CA VAL A 107 -7.45 4.26 24.80
C VAL A 107 -5.97 4.07 24.46
N ALA A 108 -5.07 4.20 25.44
CA ALA A 108 -3.65 3.99 25.22
C ALA A 108 -3.34 2.54 24.77
N ALA A 109 -4.04 1.54 25.33
CA ALA A 109 -3.87 0.15 24.92
C ALA A 109 -4.40 -0.15 23.51
N LEU A 110 -5.53 0.49 23.16
CA LEU A 110 -6.10 0.42 21.83
C LEU A 110 -5.14 1.03 20.79
N ASP A 111 -4.63 2.22 21.06
CA ASP A 111 -3.73 2.94 20.16
C ASP A 111 -2.43 2.16 19.92
N GLU A 112 -1.84 1.57 20.96
CA GLU A 112 -0.67 0.68 20.85
C GLU A 112 -0.98 -0.57 20.02
N ALA A 113 -2.09 -1.26 20.29
CA ALA A 113 -2.46 -2.47 19.56
C ALA A 113 -2.74 -2.20 18.07
N LEU A 114 -3.36 -1.06 17.75
CA LEU A 114 -3.59 -0.62 16.38
C LEU A 114 -2.27 -0.26 15.69
N ALA A 115 -1.37 0.48 16.34
CA ALA A 115 -0.07 0.86 15.79
C ALA A 115 0.77 -0.38 15.45
N ASP A 116 0.86 -1.35 16.35
CA ASP A 116 1.57 -2.61 16.11
C ASP A 116 0.95 -3.39 14.94
N THR A 117 -0.39 -3.43 14.87
CA THR A 117 -1.14 -4.13 13.80
C THR A 117 -0.92 -3.50 12.46
N LYS A 118 -0.94 -2.17 12.40
CA LYS A 118 -0.58 -1.40 11.22
C LYS A 118 0.86 -1.68 10.79
N ALA A 119 1.82 -1.65 11.72
CA ALA A 119 3.24 -1.85 11.40
C ALA A 119 3.51 -3.25 10.80
N ASP A 120 2.91 -4.30 11.37
CA ASP A 120 3.03 -5.67 10.86
C ASP A 120 2.45 -5.84 9.44
N ILE A 121 1.27 -5.26 9.19
CA ILE A 121 0.65 -5.28 7.85
C ILE A 121 1.50 -4.48 6.86
N LEU A 122 1.96 -3.29 7.26
CA LEU A 122 2.81 -2.44 6.43
C LEU A 122 4.10 -3.16 6.03
N GLN A 123 4.75 -3.84 6.98
CA GLN A 123 5.95 -4.64 6.71
C GLN A 123 5.68 -5.75 5.68
N LYS A 124 4.55 -6.46 5.80
CA LYS A 124 4.16 -7.51 4.85
C LYS A 124 3.90 -6.93 3.46
N LEU A 125 3.19 -5.81 3.37
CA LEU A 125 2.93 -5.10 2.12
C LEU A 125 4.24 -4.65 1.44
N VAL A 126 5.11 -3.97 2.18
CA VAL A 126 6.41 -3.50 1.67
C VAL A 126 7.27 -4.69 1.22
N SER A 127 7.30 -5.77 1.99
CA SER A 127 8.05 -6.99 1.63
C SER A 127 7.49 -7.66 0.37
N GLY A 128 6.17 -7.79 0.27
CA GLY A 128 5.51 -8.37 -0.90
C GLY A 128 5.73 -7.53 -2.16
N LEU A 129 5.62 -6.21 -2.06
CA LEU A 129 5.90 -5.29 -3.17
C LEU A 129 7.37 -5.34 -3.60
N ALA A 130 8.31 -5.40 -2.64
CA ALA A 130 9.73 -5.53 -2.96
C ALA A 130 10.02 -6.80 -3.76
N ARG A 131 9.46 -7.94 -3.32
CA ARG A 131 9.55 -9.22 -4.04
C ARG A 131 8.87 -9.14 -5.41
N TYR A 132 7.71 -8.47 -5.50
CA TYR A 132 6.99 -8.32 -6.75
C TYR A 132 7.81 -7.54 -7.79
N TYR A 133 8.34 -6.37 -7.46
CA TYR A 133 9.14 -5.59 -8.40
C TYR A 133 10.43 -6.31 -8.77
N ALA A 134 11.08 -6.98 -7.80
CA ALA A 134 12.23 -7.85 -8.06
C ALA A 134 11.90 -8.99 -9.04
N ALA A 135 10.70 -9.57 -8.97
CA ALA A 135 10.28 -10.64 -9.87
C ALA A 135 9.78 -10.14 -11.24
N ARG A 136 9.18 -8.94 -11.27
CA ARG A 136 8.45 -8.43 -12.43
C ARG A 136 9.34 -7.63 -13.39
N VAL A 137 10.36 -6.98 -12.87
CA VAL A 137 11.19 -6.01 -13.60
C VAL A 137 12.61 -6.54 -13.63
N GLU A 138 13.25 -6.46 -14.78
CA GLU A 138 14.65 -6.88 -14.89
C GLU A 138 15.54 -6.02 -13.98
N LEU A 139 16.67 -6.58 -13.53
CA LEU A 139 17.52 -5.92 -12.52
C LEU A 139 18.03 -4.54 -12.98
N THR A 140 18.46 -4.43 -14.24
CA THR A 140 18.98 -3.18 -14.82
C THR A 140 17.92 -2.06 -14.82
N PRO A 141 16.74 -2.22 -15.45
CA PRO A 141 15.71 -1.18 -15.43
C PRO A 141 15.19 -0.89 -14.02
N LEU A 142 15.10 -1.90 -13.14
CA LEU A 142 14.72 -1.66 -11.74
C LEU A 142 15.76 -0.79 -11.00
N THR A 143 17.05 -1.02 -11.26
CA THR A 143 18.15 -0.24 -10.68
C THR A 143 18.15 1.20 -11.21
N GLU A 144 18.04 1.37 -12.52
CA GLU A 144 17.95 2.69 -13.18
C GLU A 144 16.79 3.52 -12.61
N MET A 145 15.61 2.91 -12.50
CA MET A 145 14.44 3.58 -11.96
C MET A 145 14.57 3.88 -10.46
N THR A 146 15.24 3.01 -9.72
CA THR A 146 15.55 3.28 -8.31
C THR A 146 16.42 4.53 -8.17
N GLU A 147 17.48 4.63 -8.97
CA GLU A 147 18.39 5.79 -8.97
C GLU A 147 17.66 7.07 -9.39
N PHE A 148 16.79 6.98 -10.40
CA PHE A 148 15.94 8.10 -10.78
C PHE A 148 15.07 8.60 -9.63
N TYR A 149 14.32 7.71 -8.97
CA TYR A 149 13.42 8.11 -7.87
C TYR A 149 14.17 8.60 -6.62
N GLU A 150 15.46 8.29 -6.49
CA GLU A 150 16.33 8.86 -5.46
C GLU A 150 16.91 10.24 -5.83
N SER A 151 16.91 10.61 -7.12
CA SER A 151 17.32 11.93 -7.59
C SER A 151 16.41 13.05 -7.07
N PRO A 152 16.85 14.32 -7.08
CA PRO A 152 16.00 15.44 -6.68
C PRO A 152 14.70 15.54 -7.48
N LEU A 153 14.74 15.33 -8.80
CA LEU A 153 13.56 15.38 -9.66
C LEU A 153 12.61 14.20 -9.37
N GLY A 154 13.16 12.98 -9.32
CA GLY A 154 12.38 11.78 -9.01
C GLY A 154 11.71 11.85 -7.63
N ARG A 155 12.43 12.30 -6.60
CA ARG A 155 11.87 12.52 -5.26
C ARG A 155 10.71 13.53 -5.27
N ARG A 156 10.84 14.66 -5.99
CA ARG A 156 9.72 15.62 -6.13
C ARG A 156 8.51 14.99 -6.83
N SER A 157 8.75 14.15 -7.85
CA SER A 157 7.68 13.50 -8.62
C SER A 157 6.84 12.53 -7.80
N VAL A 158 7.38 11.94 -6.73
CA VAL A 158 6.65 10.97 -5.89
C VAL A 158 6.20 11.54 -4.54
N VAL A 159 6.94 12.48 -3.96
CA VAL A 159 6.60 13.07 -2.64
C VAL A 159 5.67 14.27 -2.77
N SER A 160 5.86 15.10 -3.79
CA SER A 160 5.16 16.38 -3.94
C SER A 160 4.83 16.72 -5.41
N PRO A 161 4.18 15.81 -6.17
CA PRO A 161 3.89 16.03 -7.58
C PRO A 161 3.05 17.28 -7.84
N GLN A 162 2.13 17.61 -6.93
CA GLN A 162 1.23 18.76 -7.02
C GLN A 162 1.92 20.12 -6.90
N THR A 163 3.15 20.16 -6.39
CA THR A 163 3.93 21.40 -6.23
C THR A 163 5.12 21.47 -7.20
N MET A 164 5.22 20.56 -8.16
CA MET A 164 6.24 20.62 -9.20
C MET A 164 6.04 21.84 -10.10
N SER A 165 7.12 22.53 -10.42
CA SER A 165 7.12 23.60 -11.43
C SER A 165 6.84 23.03 -12.83
N GLU A 166 6.44 23.89 -13.78
CA GLU A 166 6.28 23.46 -15.18
C GLU A 166 7.59 22.94 -15.79
N ALA A 167 8.73 23.56 -15.45
CA ALA A 167 10.04 23.09 -15.88
C ALA A 167 10.36 21.68 -15.34
N ASP A 168 10.04 21.40 -14.08
CA ASP A 168 10.20 20.05 -13.52
C ASP A 168 9.30 19.03 -14.21
N LYS A 169 8.05 19.39 -14.53
CA LYS A 169 7.12 18.50 -15.24
C LYS A 169 7.61 18.19 -16.65
N GLN A 170 8.13 19.21 -17.35
CA GLN A 170 8.73 19.03 -18.67
C GLN A 170 9.95 18.10 -18.58
N ALA A 171 10.87 18.33 -17.65
CA ALA A 171 12.05 17.48 -17.45
C ALA A 171 11.67 16.03 -17.11
N LEU A 172 10.62 15.82 -16.30
CA LEU A 172 10.08 14.48 -16.02
C LEU A 172 9.52 13.83 -17.29
N GLY A 173 8.79 14.57 -18.12
CA GLY A 173 8.26 14.08 -19.40
C GLY A 173 9.37 13.69 -20.38
N GLU A 174 10.39 14.53 -20.52
CA GLU A 174 11.58 14.25 -21.33
C GLU A 174 12.32 13.02 -20.83
N TYR A 175 12.50 12.88 -19.51
CA TYR A 175 13.09 11.69 -18.91
C TYR A 175 12.27 10.43 -19.25
N ALA A 176 10.94 10.48 -19.09
CA ALA A 176 10.06 9.34 -19.34
C ALA A 176 10.06 8.89 -20.82
N LEU A 177 10.24 9.82 -21.77
CA LEU A 177 10.35 9.51 -23.19
C LEU A 177 11.72 8.93 -23.56
N ALA A 178 12.77 9.37 -22.88
CA ALA A 178 14.14 8.93 -23.13
C ALA A 178 14.48 7.56 -22.50
N HIS A 179 13.77 7.16 -21.44
CA HIS A 179 14.10 5.97 -20.65
C HIS A 179 12.96 4.94 -20.66
N THR A 180 13.17 3.85 -21.40
CA THR A 180 12.18 2.76 -21.53
C THR A 180 11.89 2.05 -20.21
N ALA A 181 12.82 2.10 -19.24
CA ALA A 181 12.63 1.56 -17.90
C ALA A 181 11.40 2.17 -17.18
N MET A 182 11.08 3.44 -17.46
CA MET A 182 9.88 4.10 -16.94
C MET A 182 8.59 3.39 -17.40
N LEU A 183 8.53 3.02 -18.68
CA LEU A 183 7.38 2.30 -19.24
C LEU A 183 7.25 0.89 -18.67
N GLU A 184 8.37 0.21 -18.42
CA GLU A 184 8.37 -1.11 -17.79
C GLU A 184 7.83 -1.05 -16.36
N ILE A 185 8.25 -0.06 -15.57
CA ILE A 185 7.72 0.18 -14.22
C ILE A 185 6.23 0.50 -14.27
N LEU A 186 5.78 1.36 -15.20
CA LEU A 186 4.36 1.68 -15.36
C LEU A 186 3.53 0.44 -15.69
N GLY A 187 4.05 -0.44 -16.57
CA GLY A 187 3.43 -1.73 -16.88
C GLY A 187 3.40 -2.72 -15.71
N ALA A 188 4.26 -2.53 -14.69
CA ALA A 188 4.27 -3.30 -13.47
C ALA A 188 3.28 -2.77 -12.40
N VAL A 189 2.71 -1.57 -12.55
CA VAL A 189 1.80 -0.99 -11.55
C VAL A 189 0.57 -1.86 -11.26
N PRO A 190 -0.15 -2.42 -12.26
CA PRO A 190 -1.36 -3.21 -11.97
C PRO A 190 -1.13 -4.37 -10.99
N GLY A 191 -0.04 -5.12 -11.14
CA GLY A 191 0.25 -6.24 -10.23
C GLY A 191 0.59 -5.80 -8.80
N SER A 192 1.06 -4.57 -8.58
CA SER A 192 1.27 -4.04 -7.21
C SER A 192 -0.04 -3.95 -6.42
N MET A 193 -1.15 -3.63 -7.12
CA MET A 193 -2.50 -3.60 -6.53
C MET A 193 -2.98 -5.00 -6.21
N ASP A 194 -2.68 -5.99 -7.05
CA ASP A 194 -3.05 -7.38 -6.82
C ASP A 194 -2.28 -7.99 -5.64
N VAL A 195 -0.98 -7.72 -5.51
CA VAL A 195 -0.18 -8.12 -4.33
C VAL A 195 -0.72 -7.47 -3.07
N THR A 196 -0.98 -6.16 -3.11
CA THR A 196 -1.56 -5.42 -1.97
C THR A 196 -2.90 -6.01 -1.56
N ARG A 197 -3.81 -6.24 -2.52
CA ARG A 197 -5.12 -6.84 -2.27
C ARG A 197 -4.99 -8.24 -1.68
N ALA A 198 -4.15 -9.10 -2.25
CA ALA A 198 -3.97 -10.47 -1.79
C ALA A 198 -3.41 -10.52 -0.37
N ILE A 199 -2.40 -9.69 -0.06
CA ILE A 199 -1.86 -9.56 1.31
C ILE A 199 -2.96 -9.09 2.26
N MET A 200 -3.70 -8.04 1.92
CA MET A 200 -4.79 -7.55 2.77
C MET A 200 -5.88 -8.61 3.02
N GLN A 201 -6.22 -9.41 2.01
CA GLN A 201 -7.19 -10.51 2.13
C GLN A 201 -6.66 -11.64 3.03
N GLN A 202 -5.41 -12.07 2.82
CA GLN A 202 -4.78 -13.10 3.66
C GLN A 202 -4.63 -12.63 5.11
N GLN A 203 -4.24 -11.36 5.31
CA GLN A 203 -4.08 -10.80 6.64
C GLN A 203 -5.42 -10.56 7.33
N GLY A 204 -6.48 -10.20 6.62
CA GLY A 204 -7.80 -9.92 7.20
C GLY A 204 -8.31 -11.02 8.12
N ALA A 205 -8.13 -12.29 7.74
CA ALA A 205 -8.53 -13.45 8.56
C ALA A 205 -7.75 -13.53 9.89
N THR A 206 -6.47 -13.15 9.89
CA THR A 206 -5.59 -13.21 11.08
C THR A 206 -5.55 -11.89 11.87
N MET A 207 -5.93 -10.78 11.24
CA MET A 207 -5.78 -9.43 11.78
C MET A 207 -6.57 -9.25 13.08
N THR A 208 -7.81 -9.73 13.12
CA THR A 208 -8.64 -9.65 14.33
C THR A 208 -8.05 -10.43 15.50
N ALA A 209 -7.49 -11.62 15.25
CA ALA A 209 -6.87 -12.44 16.29
C ALA A 209 -5.57 -11.79 16.81
N THR A 210 -4.73 -11.28 15.92
CA THR A 210 -3.49 -10.57 16.25
C THR A 210 -3.77 -9.28 17.02
N PHE A 211 -4.72 -8.47 16.55
CA PHE A 211 -5.16 -7.26 17.22
C PHE A 211 -5.68 -7.57 18.63
N LYS A 212 -6.58 -8.55 18.77
CA LYS A 212 -7.12 -8.95 20.08
C LYS A 212 -6.00 -9.37 21.04
N THR A 213 -5.05 -10.17 20.56
CA THR A 213 -3.89 -10.61 21.35
C THR A 213 -3.05 -9.43 21.83
N ARG A 214 -2.78 -8.46 20.96
CA ARG A 214 -2.01 -7.26 21.27
C ARG A 214 -2.74 -6.32 22.23
N LEU A 215 -4.03 -6.09 21.98
CA LEU A 215 -4.89 -5.30 22.87
C LEU A 215 -4.91 -5.91 24.27
N CYS A 216 -5.13 -7.22 24.36
CA CYS A 216 -5.15 -7.92 25.64
C CYS A 216 -3.83 -7.87 26.39
N ARG A 217 -2.71 -8.01 25.68
CA ARG A 217 -1.38 -7.82 26.26
C ARG A 217 -1.22 -6.40 26.80
N SER A 218 -1.57 -5.39 26.01
CA SER A 218 -1.42 -3.98 26.36
C SER A 218 -2.37 -3.53 27.50
N LEU A 219 -3.57 -4.12 27.59
CA LEU A 219 -4.50 -3.92 28.71
C LEU A 219 -3.96 -4.55 30.01
N LYS A 220 -3.39 -5.75 29.92
CA LYS A 220 -2.81 -6.46 31.08
C LYS A 220 -1.66 -5.68 31.70
N THR A 221 -0.75 -5.12 30.89
CA THR A 221 0.37 -4.29 31.38
C THR A 221 -0.08 -3.00 32.05
N ARG A 222 -1.31 -2.55 31.76
CA ARG A 222 -1.92 -1.34 32.33
C ARG A 222 -2.90 -1.62 33.48
N GLY A 223 -2.95 -2.85 34.00
CA GLY A 223 -3.82 -3.23 35.12
C GLY A 223 -5.31 -3.20 34.79
N VAL A 224 -5.69 -3.19 33.51
CA VAL A 224 -7.10 -3.26 33.08
C VAL A 224 -7.51 -4.74 33.04
N THR A 225 -7.89 -5.28 34.20
CA THR A 225 -8.37 -6.66 34.35
C THR A 225 -9.88 -6.74 34.17
N GLY A 226 -10.37 -7.62 33.28
CA GLY A 226 -11.80 -7.87 33.07
C GLY A 226 -12.31 -7.68 31.64
N ALA A 227 -11.51 -7.14 30.72
CA ALA A 227 -11.80 -7.24 29.29
C ALA A 227 -11.70 -8.71 28.85
N ALA A 228 -12.44 -9.12 27.80
CA ALA A 228 -12.59 -10.47 27.25
C ALA A 228 -11.29 -11.13 26.69
N CYS A 229 -10.19 -10.93 27.39
CA CYS A 229 -8.86 -11.50 27.25
C CYS A 229 -8.81 -12.83 27.99
N GLY A 230 -9.77 -13.71 27.70
CA GLY A 230 -9.69 -15.12 28.08
C GLY A 230 -8.53 -15.77 27.31
N GLY A 231 -7.68 -16.49 28.03
CA GLY A 231 -6.50 -17.15 27.49
C GLY A 231 -6.86 -18.06 26.32
N ALA A 232 -6.04 -17.99 25.28
CA ALA A 232 -5.83 -19.15 24.42
C ALA A 232 -5.05 -20.21 25.20
#